data_AF-A0AAV9V943-F1
#
_entry.id   AF-A0AAV9V943-F1
#
_cell.length_a   1.000
_cell.length_b   1.000
_cell.length_c   1.000
_cell.angle_alpha   90.00
_cell.angle_beta   90.00
_cell.angle_gamma   90.00
#
_symmetry.space_group_name_H-M   'P 1'
#
loop_
_entity.id
_entity.type
_entity.pdbx_description
1 polymer ?
#
loop_
_entity_poly.entity_id
_entity_poly.type
_entity_poly.pdbx_seq_one_letter_code
_entity_poly.pdbx_strand_id
1 'polypeptide(L)'
;MSSTAASASLLRRQLKEMQTSKDLPGISCGLHNDDIYEWEVMLMISDELKYYGGGFFKARLSFPKEYPHRPPKMTFETPIWHPNIYENGTVCISILHPPEDDKYGYESASERWLPVHTPETILVSVISMLSSPNDESPANIDAAKQWREDPAGFKKRVRRCVNDSLEA
;
A
#
# COMPACT_ATOMS: atom_id res chain seq x y z
N MET A 1 -10.48 22.26 15.93
CA MET A 1 -11.80 21.93 15.30
C MET A 1 -11.85 22.23 13.80
N SER A 2 -11.17 23.27 13.27
CA SER A 2 -11.20 23.60 11.84
C SER A 2 -10.45 22.62 10.92
N SER A 3 -9.29 22.08 11.34
CA SER A 3 -8.47 21.17 10.52
C SER A 3 -9.13 19.82 10.26
N THR A 4 -9.76 19.21 11.27
CA THR A 4 -10.46 17.91 11.16
C THR A 4 -11.66 17.95 10.20
N ALA A 5 -12.29 19.12 10.05
CA ALA A 5 -13.41 19.29 9.11
C ALA A 5 -12.90 19.35 7.66
N ALA A 6 -11.77 20.04 7.42
CA ALA A 6 -11.15 20.13 6.11
C ALA A 6 -10.59 18.79 5.63
N SER A 7 -9.89 18.05 6.49
CA SER A 7 -9.33 16.73 6.16
C SER A 7 -10.43 15.70 5.86
N ALA A 8 -11.49 15.63 6.68
CA ALA A 8 -12.64 14.77 6.41
C ALA A 8 -13.36 15.13 5.11
N SER A 9 -13.47 16.42 4.75
CA SER A 9 -14.06 16.84 3.47
C SER A 9 -13.21 16.41 2.28
N LEU A 10 -11.88 16.52 2.39
CA LEU A 10 -10.96 16.07 1.35
C LEU A 10 -11.05 14.55 1.13
N LEU A 11 -11.04 13.78 2.23
CA LEU A 11 -11.17 12.32 2.18
C LEU A 11 -12.48 11.88 1.55
N ARG A 12 -13.62 12.53 1.88
CA ARG A 12 -14.91 12.22 1.23
C ARG A 12 -14.87 12.43 -0.28
N ARG A 13 -14.23 13.52 -0.73
CA ARG A 13 -14.06 13.79 -2.16
C ARG A 13 -13.19 12.73 -2.82
N GLN A 14 -12.02 12.43 -2.25
CA GLN A 14 -11.10 11.44 -2.78
C GLN A 14 -11.69 10.02 -2.77
N LEU A 15 -12.49 9.66 -1.76
CA LEU A 15 -13.17 8.36 -1.73
C LEU A 15 -14.15 8.24 -2.90
N LYS A 16 -14.93 9.29 -3.14
CA LYS A 16 -15.85 9.34 -4.27
C LYS A 16 -15.11 9.25 -5.61
N GLU A 17 -13.97 9.92 -5.74
CA GLU A 17 -13.10 9.83 -6.91
C GLU A 17 -12.62 8.38 -7.11
N MET A 18 -12.09 7.73 -6.07
CA MET A 18 -11.68 6.33 -6.10
C MET A 18 -12.81 5.38 -6.51
N GLN A 19 -14.02 5.59 -6.01
CA GLN A 19 -15.19 4.74 -6.28
C GLN A 19 -15.79 4.93 -7.68
N THR A 20 -15.48 6.06 -8.34
CA THR A 20 -16.04 6.41 -9.65
C THR A 20 -15.01 6.39 -10.78
N SER A 21 -13.72 6.37 -10.43
CA SER A 21 -12.63 6.27 -11.39
C SER A 21 -12.68 4.95 -12.15
N LYS A 22 -12.49 5.04 -13.46
CA LYS A 22 -12.34 3.87 -14.35
C LYS A 22 -10.87 3.55 -14.65
N ASP A 23 -9.96 4.43 -14.22
CA ASP A 23 -8.55 4.39 -14.57
C ASP A 23 -7.74 3.47 -13.63
N LEU A 24 -8.38 2.93 -12.60
CA LEU A 24 -7.80 2.01 -11.60
C LEU A 24 -8.47 0.63 -11.65
N PRO A 25 -8.29 -0.14 -12.74
CA PRO A 25 -8.85 -1.48 -12.81
C PRO A 25 -8.27 -2.34 -11.69
N GLY A 26 -9.14 -3.12 -11.05
CA GLY A 26 -8.74 -4.03 -9.98
C GLY A 26 -8.57 -3.39 -8.61
N ILE A 27 -8.97 -2.12 -8.42
CA ILE A 27 -8.97 -1.48 -7.09
C ILE A 27 -10.41 -1.19 -6.67
N SER A 28 -10.78 -1.59 -5.46
CA SER A 28 -12.04 -1.20 -4.81
C SER A 28 -11.77 -0.61 -3.44
N CYS A 29 -12.52 0.43 -3.06
CA CYS A 29 -12.34 1.16 -1.80
C CYS A 29 -13.69 1.45 -1.13
N GLY A 30 -13.74 1.28 0.20
CA GLY A 30 -14.89 1.58 1.03
C GLY A 30 -14.48 2.07 2.42
N LEU A 31 -15.46 2.48 3.23
CA LEU A 31 -15.21 2.83 4.62
C LEU A 31 -15.21 1.56 5.48
N HIS A 32 -14.25 1.48 6.39
CA HIS A 32 -14.25 0.49 7.45
C HIS A 32 -15.03 1.06 8.65
N ASN A 33 -16.09 0.37 9.07
CA ASN A 33 -16.97 0.78 10.18
C ASN A 33 -17.52 2.21 10.07
N ASP A 34 -17.86 2.67 8.86
CA ASP A 34 -18.36 4.02 8.57
C ASP A 34 -17.45 5.18 9.03
N ASP A 35 -16.16 4.93 9.33
CA ASP A 35 -15.19 5.98 9.65
C ASP A 35 -14.47 6.47 8.40
N ILE A 36 -14.63 7.76 8.09
CA ILE A 36 -13.97 8.40 6.94
C ILE A 36 -12.44 8.37 6.99
N TYR A 37 -11.85 8.12 8.16
CA TYR A 37 -10.40 7.99 8.34
C TYR A 37 -9.89 6.55 8.28
N GLU A 38 -10.77 5.55 8.15
CA GLU A 38 -10.37 4.15 8.04
C GLU A 38 -11.00 3.56 6.78
N TRP A 39 -10.19 3.30 5.77
CA TRP A 39 -10.68 2.74 4.51
C TRP A 39 -10.28 1.29 4.39
N GLU A 40 -11.21 0.50 3.88
CA GLU A 40 -10.97 -0.85 3.41
C GLU A 40 -10.68 -0.80 1.91
N VAL A 41 -9.61 -1.47 1.49
CA VAL A 41 -9.15 -1.53 0.10
C VAL A 41 -9.05 -2.98 -0.31
N MET A 42 -9.64 -3.33 -1.46
CA MET A 42 -9.47 -4.62 -2.10
C MET A 42 -8.64 -4.44 -3.37
N LEU A 43 -7.51 -5.15 -3.44
CA LEU A 43 -6.60 -5.16 -4.59
C LEU A 43 -6.72 -6.49 -5.34
N MET A 44 -7.35 -6.43 -6.52
CA MET A 44 -7.44 -7.52 -7.48
C MET A 44 -6.28 -7.38 -8.46
N ILE A 45 -5.22 -8.15 -8.24
CA ILE A 45 -3.97 -8.00 -8.98
C ILE A 45 -4.11 -8.64 -10.37
N SER A 46 -3.85 -7.86 -11.42
CA SER A 46 -3.84 -8.34 -12.81
C SER A 46 -2.99 -9.61 -12.97
N ASP A 47 -3.50 -10.58 -13.72
CA ASP A 47 -2.79 -11.83 -14.05
C ASP A 47 -1.45 -11.61 -14.75
N GLU A 48 -1.28 -10.44 -15.39
CA GLU A 48 -0.02 -10.04 -16.03
C GLU A 48 1.12 -9.83 -15.02
N LEU A 49 0.80 -9.63 -13.74
CA LEU A 49 1.81 -9.42 -12.70
C LEU A 49 2.50 -10.74 -12.35
N LYS A 50 3.81 -10.80 -12.66
CA LYS A 50 4.63 -12.02 -12.60
C LYS A 50 4.47 -12.86 -11.33
N TYR A 51 4.47 -12.23 -10.15
CA TYR A 51 4.46 -12.96 -8.87
C TYR A 51 3.08 -12.98 -8.21
N TYR A 52 2.40 -11.85 -8.13
CA TYR A 52 1.15 -11.70 -7.37
C TYR A 52 -0.12 -11.74 -8.23
N GLY A 53 0.00 -11.88 -9.55
CA GLY A 53 -1.13 -11.89 -10.48
C GLY A 53 -2.16 -12.96 -10.14
N GLY A 54 -3.44 -12.55 -10.21
CA GLY A 54 -4.61 -13.34 -9.82
C GLY A 54 -4.96 -13.27 -8.33
N GLY A 55 -4.17 -12.58 -7.50
CA GLY A 55 -4.42 -12.45 -6.06
C GLY A 55 -5.44 -11.36 -5.71
N PHE A 56 -6.16 -11.57 -4.60
CA PHE A 56 -7.18 -10.67 -4.04
C PHE A 56 -6.75 -10.24 -2.64
N PHE A 57 -6.00 -9.15 -2.56
CA PHE A 57 -5.42 -8.72 -1.29
C PHE A 57 -6.24 -7.63 -0.64
N LYS A 58 -6.80 -7.94 0.53
CA LYS A 58 -7.46 -6.97 1.39
C LYS A 58 -6.43 -6.17 2.18
N ALA A 59 -6.61 -4.87 2.23
CA ALA A 59 -5.78 -3.94 2.98
C ALA A 59 -6.62 -2.85 3.65
N ARG A 60 -6.02 -2.17 4.61
CA ARG A 60 -6.59 -1.03 5.31
C ARG A 60 -5.71 0.20 5.15
N LEU A 61 -6.33 1.33 4.84
CA LEU A 61 -5.71 2.65 4.85
C LEU A 61 -6.24 3.46 6.05
N SER A 62 -5.36 3.74 7.00
CA SER A 62 -5.69 4.51 8.21
C SER A 62 -5.10 5.92 8.09
N PHE A 63 -5.97 6.92 8.00
CA PHE A 63 -5.60 8.32 7.77
C PHE A 63 -5.45 9.09 9.08
N PRO A 64 -4.37 9.87 9.27
CA PRO A 64 -4.24 10.75 10.42
C PRO A 64 -5.20 11.94 10.32
N LYS A 65 -5.52 12.58 11.45
CA LYS A 65 -6.38 13.77 11.45
C LYS A 65 -5.72 14.97 10.76
N GLU A 66 -4.39 14.95 10.66
CA GLU A 66 -3.53 15.91 9.98
C GLU A 66 -3.45 15.68 8.46
N TYR A 67 -4.10 14.66 7.90
CA TYR A 67 -4.14 14.45 6.45
C TYR A 67 -4.64 15.72 5.72
N PRO A 68 -4.00 16.17 4.61
CA PRO A 68 -2.92 15.51 3.85
C PRO A 68 -1.50 15.95 4.27
N HIS A 69 -1.31 16.63 5.41
CA HIS A 69 0.04 17.03 5.85
C HIS A 69 0.88 15.87 6.39
N ARG A 70 0.23 14.78 6.83
CA ARG A 70 0.87 13.52 7.22
C ARG A 70 0.30 12.38 6.38
N PRO A 71 1.12 11.37 6.02
CA PRO A 71 0.66 10.24 5.21
C PRO A 71 -0.30 9.34 5.99
N PRO A 72 -1.18 8.60 5.31
CA PRO A 72 -1.86 7.46 5.92
C PRO A 72 -0.88 6.32 6.20
N LYS A 73 -1.34 5.33 6.95
CA LYS A 73 -0.69 4.01 7.07
C LYS A 73 -1.46 3.00 6.24
N MET A 74 -0.75 2.16 5.50
CA MET A 74 -1.35 1.03 4.78
C MET A 74 -0.92 -0.29 5.42
N THR A 75 -1.88 -1.17 5.69
CA THR A 75 -1.63 -2.52 6.23
C THR A 75 -2.41 -3.54 5.44
N PHE A 76 -1.75 -4.56 4.91
CA PHE A 76 -2.42 -5.73 4.35
C PHE A 76 -3.05 -6.55 5.48
N GLU A 77 -4.35 -6.83 5.36
CA GLU A 77 -5.07 -7.75 6.24
C GLU A 77 -4.92 -9.20 5.75
N THR A 78 -4.92 -9.38 4.42
CA THR A 78 -4.58 -10.65 3.79
C THR A 78 -3.07 -10.89 3.90
N PRO A 79 -2.61 -12.07 4.38
CA PRO A 79 -1.19 -12.38 4.44
C PRO A 79 -0.50 -12.27 3.08
N ILE A 80 0.62 -11.56 3.04
CA ILE A 80 1.40 -11.36 1.82
C ILE A 80 2.90 -11.45 2.12
N TRP A 81 3.64 -12.15 1.25
CA TRP A 81 5.08 -12.34 1.39
C TRP A 81 5.83 -11.37 0.47
N HIS A 82 6.40 -10.29 1.02
CA HIS A 82 7.03 -9.23 0.21
C HIS A 82 8.20 -8.53 0.95
N PRO A 83 9.31 -8.17 0.27
CA PRO A 83 10.44 -7.46 0.90
C PRO A 83 10.09 -6.15 1.62
N ASN A 84 9.18 -5.37 1.05
CA ASN A 84 8.74 -4.06 1.58
C ASN A 84 7.46 -4.12 2.44
N ILE A 85 7.06 -5.31 2.92
CA ILE A 85 5.90 -5.47 3.79
C ILE A 85 6.35 -6.19 5.06
N TYR A 86 6.13 -5.57 6.22
CA TYR A 86 6.44 -6.17 7.52
C TYR A 86 5.58 -7.42 7.77
N GLU A 87 6.00 -8.29 8.70
CA GLU A 87 5.24 -9.50 9.06
C GLU A 87 3.81 -9.21 9.54
N ASN A 88 3.58 -8.03 10.12
CA ASN A 88 2.26 -7.57 10.56
C ASN A 88 1.41 -6.98 9.42
N GLY A 89 1.87 -7.05 8.16
CA GLY A 89 1.19 -6.52 6.97
C GLY A 89 1.45 -5.04 6.69
N THR A 90 2.15 -4.30 7.56
CA THR A 90 2.42 -2.87 7.33
C THR A 90 3.29 -2.67 6.10
N VAL A 91 2.86 -1.79 5.19
CA VAL A 91 3.60 -1.46 3.96
C VAL A 91 4.65 -0.39 4.26
N CYS A 92 5.87 -0.59 3.75
CA CYS A 92 7.00 0.31 3.92
C CYS A 92 7.54 0.78 2.57
N ILE A 93 7.03 1.90 2.08
CA ILE A 93 7.49 2.55 0.83
C ILE A 93 7.60 4.06 1.05
N SER A 94 8.50 4.69 0.32
CA SER A 94 8.88 6.10 0.50
C SER A 94 7.68 7.07 0.51
N ILE A 95 6.70 6.88 -0.37
CA ILE A 95 5.48 7.72 -0.43
C ILE A 95 4.69 7.71 0.89
N LEU A 96 4.83 6.69 1.73
CA LEU A 96 4.18 6.60 3.06
C LEU A 96 5.08 7.09 4.21
N HIS A 97 6.33 7.49 3.92
CA HIS A 97 7.23 8.04 4.93
C HIS A 97 6.91 9.53 5.17
N PRO A 98 6.87 9.98 6.43
CA PRO A 98 6.65 11.38 6.76
C PRO A 98 7.66 12.31 6.06
N PRO A 99 7.29 13.59 5.82
CA PRO A 99 8.14 14.57 5.13
C PRO A 99 9.34 15.07 5.96
N GLU A 100 9.81 14.30 6.93
CA GLU A 100 10.95 14.67 7.78
C GLU A 100 12.27 14.55 6.99
N ASP A 101 13.32 15.27 7.39
CA ASP A 101 14.64 15.12 6.76
C ASP A 101 15.16 13.71 7.04
N ASP A 102 15.55 12.98 5.99
CA ASP A 102 16.17 11.69 6.16
C ASP A 102 17.52 11.86 6.86
N LYS A 103 17.56 11.51 8.14
CA LYS A 103 18.78 11.57 8.96
C LYS A 103 19.94 10.78 8.32
N TYR A 104 19.64 9.79 7.48
CA TYR A 104 20.63 8.93 6.84
C TYR A 104 20.75 9.15 5.31
N GLY A 105 19.91 10.00 4.72
CA GLY A 105 19.99 10.40 3.31
C GLY A 105 19.76 9.29 2.28
N TYR A 106 19.03 8.23 2.63
CA TYR A 106 18.68 7.13 1.73
C TYR A 106 17.56 7.51 0.75
N GLU A 107 16.68 8.45 1.13
CA GLU A 107 15.55 8.87 0.30
C GLU A 107 15.56 10.38 0.04
N SER A 108 15.24 10.78 -1.19
CA SER A 108 14.98 12.19 -1.50
C SER A 108 13.66 12.64 -0.86
N ALA A 109 13.60 13.89 -0.40
CA ALA A 109 12.36 14.50 0.07
C ALA A 109 11.23 14.47 -0.99
N SER A 110 11.58 14.40 -2.28
CA SER A 110 10.63 14.27 -3.39
C SER A 110 10.02 12.87 -3.52
N GLU A 111 10.65 11.85 -2.94
CA GLU A 111 10.17 10.46 -2.96
C GLU A 111 9.28 10.16 -1.74
N ARG A 112 9.27 11.06 -0.76
CA ARG A 112 8.50 10.98 0.48
C ARG A 112 7.09 11.53 0.35
N TRP A 113 6.31 11.44 1.43
CA TRP A 113 4.96 11.98 1.45
C TRP A 113 4.92 13.49 1.20
N LEU A 114 4.28 13.87 0.09
CA LEU A 114 3.88 15.22 -0.23
C LEU A 114 2.35 15.35 -0.11
N PRO A 115 1.81 16.49 0.39
CA PRO A 115 0.35 16.70 0.48
C PRO A 115 -0.43 16.66 -0.84
N VAL A 116 0.28 16.64 -1.97
CA VAL A 116 -0.31 16.45 -3.32
C VAL A 116 -0.67 14.99 -3.60
N HIS A 117 -0.08 14.04 -2.88
CA HIS A 117 -0.40 12.63 -3.05
C HIS A 117 -1.81 12.30 -2.55
N THR A 118 -2.45 11.43 -3.30
CA THR A 118 -3.81 10.95 -3.08
C THR A 118 -3.80 9.45 -2.75
N PRO A 119 -4.90 8.89 -2.22
CA PRO A 119 -5.06 7.44 -2.06
C PRO A 119 -4.78 6.68 -3.36
N GLU A 120 -5.19 7.22 -4.52
CA GLU A 120 -4.86 6.68 -5.84
C GLU A 120 -3.36 6.56 -6.06
N THR A 121 -2.60 7.65 -5.87
CA THR A 121 -1.15 7.63 -6.08
C THR A 121 -0.43 6.65 -5.14
N ILE A 122 -0.94 6.46 -3.92
CA ILE A 122 -0.44 5.43 -2.99
C ILE A 122 -0.66 4.04 -3.56
N LEU A 123 -1.88 3.72 -3.99
CA LEU A 123 -2.21 2.37 -4.46
C LEU A 123 -1.52 2.02 -5.78
N VAL A 124 -1.33 2.99 -6.67
CA VAL A 124 -0.49 2.83 -7.87
C VAL A 124 0.96 2.51 -7.48
N SER A 125 1.50 3.22 -6.48
CA SER A 125 2.86 2.95 -5.97
C SER A 125 2.98 1.55 -5.35
N VAL A 126 1.93 1.07 -4.67
CA VAL A 126 1.88 -0.29 -4.11
C VAL A 126 1.85 -1.35 -5.21
N ILE A 127 1.07 -1.15 -6.28
CA ILE A 127 1.06 -2.09 -7.42
C ILE A 127 2.43 -2.11 -8.11
N SER A 128 3.07 -0.94 -8.26
CA SER A 128 4.44 -0.85 -8.79
C SER A 128 5.44 -1.60 -7.90
N MET A 129 5.35 -1.44 -6.59
CA MET A 129 6.16 -2.16 -5.60
C MET A 129 6.00 -3.68 -5.71
N LEU A 130 4.76 -4.19 -5.85
CA LEU A 130 4.51 -5.62 -6.05
C LEU A 130 5.14 -6.18 -7.34
N SER A 131 5.35 -5.31 -8.34
CA SER A 131 6.00 -5.66 -9.60
C SER A 131 7.52 -5.76 -9.44
N SER A 132 8.09 -4.78 -8.74
CA SER A 132 9.53 -4.57 -8.57
C SER A 132 9.84 -4.23 -7.11
N PRO A 133 10.10 -5.24 -6.26
CA PRO A 133 10.46 -5.01 -4.86
C PRO A 133 11.74 -4.17 -4.73
N ASN A 134 11.77 -3.25 -3.78
CA ASN A 134 12.99 -2.53 -3.40
C ASN A 134 13.73 -3.35 -2.32
N ASP A 135 14.96 -3.78 -2.63
CA ASP A 135 15.76 -4.62 -1.75
C ASP A 135 16.90 -3.89 -1.02
N GLU A 136 17.02 -2.57 -1.20
CA GLU A 136 18.01 -1.71 -0.54
C GLU A 136 17.67 -1.46 0.94
N SER A 137 16.38 -1.32 1.25
CA SER A 137 15.86 -1.13 2.62
C SER A 137 14.62 -1.99 2.87
N PRO A 138 14.77 -3.31 3.02
CA PRO A 138 13.63 -4.21 3.15
C PRO A 138 13.03 -4.16 4.56
N ALA A 139 11.69 -4.12 4.61
CA ALA A 139 10.92 -4.31 5.84
C ALA A 139 10.92 -5.77 6.32
N ASN A 140 11.03 -6.70 5.38
CA ASN A 140 11.11 -8.14 5.63
C ASN A 140 12.41 -8.69 5.04
N ILE A 141 13.38 -8.92 5.93
CA ILE A 141 14.74 -9.36 5.60
C ILE A 141 14.72 -10.76 4.95
N ASP A 142 13.86 -11.66 5.44
CA ASP A 142 13.76 -13.02 4.92
C ASP A 142 13.17 -13.05 3.51
N ALA A 143 12.14 -12.24 3.25
CA ALA A 143 11.57 -12.08 1.92
C ALA A 143 12.58 -11.47 0.95
N ALA A 144 13.35 -10.47 1.38
CA ALA A 144 14.41 -9.87 0.58
C ALA A 144 15.57 -10.83 0.30
N LYS A 145 15.96 -11.66 1.27
CA LYS A 145 16.97 -12.70 1.08
C LYS A 145 16.51 -13.73 0.06
N GLN A 146 15.28 -14.24 0.19
CA GLN A 146 14.72 -15.17 -0.80
C GLN A 146 14.59 -14.54 -2.19
N TRP A 147 14.18 -13.27 -2.26
CA TRP A 147 14.12 -12.54 -3.52
C TRP A 147 15.47 -12.55 -4.27
N ARG A 148 16.58 -12.35 -3.55
CA ARG A 148 17.94 -12.35 -4.12
C ARG A 148 18.52 -13.73 -4.38
N GLU A 149 18.39 -14.62 -3.41
CA GLU A 149 19.15 -15.89 -3.37
C GLU A 149 18.33 -17.10 -3.81
N ASP A 150 17.01 -17.06 -3.69
CA ASP A 150 16.11 -18.18 -4.03
C ASP A 150 14.81 -17.69 -4.73
N PRO A 151 14.88 -17.25 -6.00
CA PRO A 151 13.71 -16.78 -6.73
C PRO A 151 12.60 -17.84 -6.87
N ALA A 152 12.96 -19.13 -6.88
CA ALA A 152 12.02 -20.23 -6.98
C ALA A 152 11.23 -20.42 -5.68
N GLY A 153 11.91 -20.42 -4.53
CA GLY A 153 11.29 -20.45 -3.21
C GLY A 153 10.44 -19.21 -2.94
N PHE A 154 10.93 -18.03 -3.32
CA PHE A 154 10.17 -16.79 -3.27
C PHE A 154 8.86 -16.91 -4.06
N LYS A 155 8.94 -17.33 -5.32
CA LYS A 155 7.75 -17.55 -6.17
C LYS A 155 6.77 -18.55 -5.53
N LYS A 156 7.28 -19.65 -4.96
CA LYS A 156 6.44 -20.67 -4.32
C LYS A 156 5.68 -20.09 -3.11
N ARG A 157 6.34 -19.30 -2.25
CA ARG A 157 5.70 -18.65 -1.10
C ARG A 157 4.67 -17.62 -1.54
N VAL A 158 5.00 -16.75 -2.50
CA VAL A 158 4.06 -15.76 -3.02
C VAL A 158 2.83 -16.43 -3.63
N ARG A 159 3.01 -17.52 -4.41
CA ARG A 159 1.88 -18.24 -5.00
C ARG A 159 0.97 -18.89 -3.97
N ARG A 160 1.50 -19.29 -2.82
CA ARG A 160 0.67 -19.70 -1.68
C ARG A 160 -0.17 -18.52 -1.17
N CYS A 161 0.43 -17.36 -0.94
CA CYS A 161 -0.32 -16.16 -0.53
C CYS A 161 -1.42 -15.79 -1.54
N VAL A 162 -1.14 -15.89 -2.85
CA VAL A 162 -2.16 -15.65 -3.90
C VAL A 162 -3.32 -16.63 -3.76
N ASN A 163 -3.06 -17.93 -3.59
CA ASN A 163 -4.13 -18.92 -3.42
C ASN A 163 -4.92 -18.68 -2.13
N ASP A 164 -4.23 -18.45 -1.01
CA ASP A 164 -4.86 -18.20 0.29
C ASP A 164 -5.73 -16.92 0.24
N SER A 165 -5.35 -15.93 -0.58
CA SER A 165 -6.12 -14.69 -0.79
C SER A 165 -7.47 -14.89 -1.49
N LEU A 166 -7.65 -16.00 -2.22
CA LEU A 166 -8.91 -16.33 -2.92
C LEU A 166 -9.94 -16.97 -1.99
N GLU A 167 -9.50 -17.46 -0.83
CA GLU A 167 -10.33 -18.18 0.15
C GLU A 167 -10.71 -17.30 1.36
N ALA A 168 -10.16 -16.08 1.44
CA ALA A 168 -10.31 -15.13 2.55
C ALA A 168 -11.52 -14.21 2.37
#